data_AF-A0A0C9VN11-F1
#
_entry.id   AF-A0A0C9VN11-F1
#
_cell.length_a   1.000
_cell.length_b   1.000
_cell.length_c   1.000
_cell.angle_alpha   90.00
_cell.angle_beta   90.00
_cell.angle_gamma   90.00
#
_symmetry.space_group_name_H-M   'P 1'
#
loop_
_entity.id
_entity.type
_entity.pdbx_description
1 polymer ?
#
loop_
_entity_poly.entity_id
_entity_poly.type
_entity_poly.pdbx_seq_one_letter_code
_entity_poly.pdbx_strand_id
1 'polypeptide(L)'
;ENILVTTWNWVYLTDFASYKPTYLPLDDPADFLFFFDTSGRRTCYIAPERFYTAGSEMSKHKAKLDFHERDGKVTETMDVFSLGCVIAELFLEGAAMFTLSQLFKYRSGELSIEAHLAAIDDAEIRV
;
A
#
# COMPACT_ATOMS: atom_id res chain seq x y z
N GLU A 1 -6.67 1.71 8.19
CA GLU A 1 -7.10 1.06 9.45
C GLU A 1 -8.08 -0.08 9.14
N ASN A 2 -7.61 -1.09 8.40
CA ASN A 2 -8.47 -2.14 7.83
C ASN A 2 -8.01 -3.55 8.24
N ILE A 3 -7.08 -3.63 9.19
CA ILE A 3 -6.47 -4.87 9.67
C ILE A 3 -6.77 -4.99 11.17
N LEU A 4 -7.37 -6.11 11.57
CA LEU A 4 -7.66 -6.42 12.97
C LEU A 4 -6.71 -7.49 13.48
N VAL A 5 -6.13 -7.25 14.66
CA VAL A 5 -5.30 -8.23 15.36
C VAL A 5 -6.05 -8.73 16.58
N THR A 6 -6.11 -10.05 16.73
CA THR A 6 -6.79 -10.70 17.87
C THR A 6 -5.81 -11.11 18.97
N THR A 7 -6.33 -11.39 20.16
CA THR A 7 -5.56 -11.86 21.33
C THR A 7 -4.88 -13.22 21.13
N TRP A 8 -5.21 -13.94 20.06
CA TRP A 8 -4.53 -15.19 19.65
C TRP A 8 -3.51 -14.98 18.54
N ASN A 9 -3.08 -13.72 18.33
CA ASN A 9 -2.08 -13.32 17.34
C ASN A 9 -2.49 -13.61 15.89
N TRP A 10 -3.80 -13.72 15.62
CA TRP A 10 -4.33 -13.84 14.27
C TRP A 10 -4.65 -12.45 13.71
N VAL A 11 -4.39 -12.31 12.41
CA VAL A 11 -4.64 -11.10 11.63
C VAL A 11 -5.84 -11.34 10.72
N TYR A 12 -6.80 -10.41 10.76
CA TYR A 12 -7.95 -10.40 9.86
C TYR A 12 -7.94 -9.15 8.99
N LEU A 13 -8.12 -9.34 7.68
CA LEU A 13 -8.40 -8.27 6.74
C LEU A 13 -9.89 -7.92 6.82
N THR A 14 -10.20 -6.63 6.92
CA THR A 14 -11.56 -6.10 7.06
C THR A 14 -11.78 -4.93 6.11
N ASP A 15 -13.03 -4.48 5.97
CA ASP A 15 -13.41 -3.38 5.05
C ASP A 15 -13.04 -3.66 3.58
N PHE A 16 -13.65 -4.71 3.01
CA PHE A 16 -13.59 -5.02 1.58
C PHE A 16 -14.39 -3.99 0.77
N ALA A 17 -13.82 -2.81 0.62
CA ALA A 17 -14.40 -1.72 -0.14
C ALA A 17 -14.23 -1.94 -1.64
N SER A 18 -15.16 -2.67 -2.26
CA SER A 18 -15.13 -3.01 -3.68
C SER A 18 -15.25 -1.81 -4.64
N TYR A 19 -15.52 -0.63 -4.11
CA TYR A 19 -15.58 0.64 -4.85
C TYR A 19 -14.21 1.33 -4.95
N LYS A 20 -13.20 0.90 -4.18
CA LYS A 20 -11.85 1.46 -4.25
C LYS A 20 -11.18 0.98 -5.56
N PRO A 21 -10.52 1.85 -6.33
CA PRO A 21 -9.83 1.45 -7.55
C PRO A 21 -8.67 0.52 -7.22
N THR A 22 -8.45 -0.52 -8.03
CA THR A 22 -7.35 -1.46 -7.85
C THR A 22 -6.03 -0.82 -8.26
N TYR A 23 -6.01 -0.07 -9.35
CA TYR A 23 -4.80 0.50 -9.92
C TYR A 23 -4.83 2.03 -9.90
N LEU A 24 -3.71 2.62 -9.49
CA LEU A 24 -3.56 4.05 -9.28
C LEU A 24 -2.53 4.63 -10.25
N PRO A 25 -2.76 5.83 -10.82
CA PRO A 25 -1.75 6.51 -11.61
C PRO A 25 -0.57 6.93 -10.73
N LEU A 26 0.64 6.90 -11.31
CA LEU A 26 1.85 7.38 -10.65
C LEU A 26 1.96 8.91 -10.67
N ASP A 27 1.41 9.53 -11.72
CA ASP A 27 1.52 10.95 -12.04
C ASP A 27 0.45 11.82 -11.35
N ASP A 28 -0.66 11.22 -10.93
CA ASP A 28 -1.75 11.92 -10.23
C ASP A 28 -2.07 11.27 -8.87
N PRO A 29 -1.82 11.94 -7.73
CA PRO A 29 -2.13 11.40 -6.41
C PRO A 29 -3.60 11.58 -6.01
N ALA A 30 -4.47 12.19 -6.84
CA ALA A 30 -5.85 12.51 -6.45
C ALA A 30 -6.65 11.29 -5.98
N ASP A 31 -6.62 10.19 -6.75
CA ASP A 31 -7.30 8.94 -6.39
C ASP A 31 -6.75 8.35 -5.08
N PHE A 32 -5.43 8.43 -4.88
CA PHE A 32 -4.81 7.97 -3.64
C PHE A 32 -5.29 8.80 -2.44
N LEU A 33 -5.27 10.12 -2.56
CA LEU A 33 -5.67 11.03 -1.49
C LEU A 33 -7.15 10.86 -1.14
N PHE A 34 -8.00 10.68 -2.14
CA PHE A 34 -9.44 10.56 -1.95
C PHE A 34 -9.83 9.23 -1.28
N PHE A 35 -9.28 8.10 -1.73
CA PHE A 35 -9.71 6.78 -1.25
C PHE A 35 -8.86 6.20 -0.11
N PHE A 36 -7.60 6.60 0.02
CA PHE A 36 -6.61 5.91 0.87
C PHE A 36 -5.91 6.80 1.91
N ASP A 37 -5.90 8.14 1.76
CA ASP A 37 -5.33 9.08 2.75
C ASP A 37 -6.41 9.99 3.38
N THR A 38 -7.54 9.42 3.76
CA THR A 38 -8.65 10.17 4.39
C THR A 38 -8.29 10.73 5.76
N SER A 39 -7.28 10.16 6.45
CA SER A 39 -6.82 10.62 7.76
C SER A 39 -5.78 11.75 7.68
N GLY A 40 -5.27 12.09 6.49
CA GLY A 40 -4.23 13.11 6.30
C GLY A 40 -2.88 12.76 6.93
N ARG A 41 -2.67 11.50 7.31
CA ARG A 41 -1.41 11.02 7.92
C ARG A 41 -0.32 10.83 6.86
N ARG A 42 -0.65 10.92 5.56
CA ARG A 42 0.26 10.77 4.41
C ARG A 42 0.96 9.40 4.36
N THR A 43 0.39 8.41 5.01
CA THR A 43 0.90 7.04 5.13
C THR A 43 0.43 6.22 3.93
N CYS A 44 1.32 5.43 3.35
CA CYS A 44 1.00 4.59 2.20
C CYS A 44 1.20 3.11 2.53
N TYR A 45 0.09 2.38 2.65
CA TYR A 45 0.09 0.92 2.79
C TYR A 45 -0.19 0.21 1.47
N ILE A 46 -0.21 0.95 0.36
CA ILE A 46 -0.59 0.41 -0.95
C ILE A 46 0.63 -0.23 -1.62
N ALA A 47 0.47 -1.46 -2.11
CA ALA A 47 1.53 -2.18 -2.78
C ALA A 47 2.07 -1.43 -4.02
N PRO A 48 3.40 -1.39 -4.22
CA PRO A 48 4.02 -0.58 -5.27
C PRO A 48 3.59 -0.99 -6.69
N GLU A 49 3.27 -2.27 -6.92
CA GLU A 49 2.77 -2.80 -8.18
C GLU A 49 1.37 -2.31 -8.55
N ARG A 50 0.61 -1.76 -7.59
CA ARG A 50 -0.71 -1.16 -7.86
C ARG A 50 -0.61 0.17 -8.59
N PHE A 51 0.58 0.78 -8.64
CA PHE A 51 0.80 2.03 -9.35
C PHE A 51 1.21 1.76 -10.81
N TYR A 52 0.58 2.43 -11.78
CA TYR A 52 0.95 2.32 -13.19
C TYR A 52 1.48 3.65 -13.74
N THR A 53 2.37 3.56 -14.72
CA THR A 53 2.91 4.72 -15.44
C THR A 53 1.94 5.12 -16.57
N ALA A 54 1.83 6.42 -16.83
CA ALA A 54 1.11 6.94 -17.98
C ALA A 54 1.59 6.28 -19.29
N GLY A 55 0.65 5.87 -20.15
CA GLY A 55 0.96 5.21 -21.43
C GLY A 55 1.23 3.70 -21.35
N SER A 56 1.27 3.11 -20.16
CA SER A 56 1.32 1.65 -19.99
C SER A 56 0.06 0.93 -20.49
N GLU A 57 0.14 -0.39 -20.69
CA GLU A 57 -1.03 -1.20 -21.07
C GLU A 57 -2.18 -1.06 -20.05
N MET A 58 -1.86 -0.94 -18.76
CA MET A 58 -2.86 -0.66 -17.71
C MET A 58 -3.50 0.71 -17.86
N SER A 59 -2.73 1.75 -18.23
CA SER A 59 -3.29 3.08 -18.51
C SER A 59 -4.28 3.04 -19.67
N LYS A 60 -3.97 2.30 -20.74
CA LYS A 60 -4.88 2.10 -21.89
C LYS A 60 -6.10 1.27 -21.52
N HIS A 61 -5.94 0.28 -20.65
CA HIS A 61 -7.05 -0.54 -20.16
C HIS A 61 -8.01 0.30 -19.30
N LYS A 62 -7.48 1.10 -18.36
CA LYS A 62 -8.26 2.00 -17.50
C LYS A 62 -8.98 3.09 -18.30
N ALA A 63 -8.38 3.60 -19.37
CA ALA A 63 -9.03 4.57 -20.26
C ALA A 63 -10.21 3.98 -21.09
N LYS A 64 -10.31 2.65 -21.18
CA LYS A 64 -11.42 1.96 -21.87
C LYS A 64 -12.53 1.50 -20.94
N LEU A 65 -12.27 1.49 -19.63
CA LEU A 65 -13.22 1.08 -18.61
C LEU A 65 -14.14 2.25 -18.28
N ASP A 66 -15.43 1.97 -18.16
CA ASP A 66 -16.38 2.95 -17.61
C ASP A 66 -16.16 3.13 -16.11
N PHE A 67 -16.61 4.24 -15.54
CA PHE A 67 -16.43 4.59 -14.12
C PHE A 67 -16.94 3.52 -13.13
N HIS A 68 -17.83 2.64 -13.57
CA HIS A 68 -18.41 1.56 -12.77
C HIS A 68 -17.73 0.20 -12.96
N GLU A 69 -16.83 0.07 -13.93
CA GLU A 69 -16.12 -1.18 -14.20
C GLU A 69 -14.82 -1.26 -13.40
N ARG A 70 -14.54 -2.46 -12.86
CA ARG A 70 -13.32 -2.68 -12.08
C ARG A 70 -12.12 -2.76 -13.00
N ASP A 71 -11.09 -2.02 -12.65
CA ASP A 71 -9.77 -2.00 -13.30
C ASP A 71 -8.92 -3.24 -13.01
N GLY A 72 -9.34 -4.09 -12.08
CA GLY A 72 -8.76 -5.40 -11.85
C GLY A 72 -9.21 -6.06 -10.57
N LYS A 73 -8.53 -7.14 -10.21
CA LYS A 73 -8.66 -7.82 -8.92
C LYS A 73 -7.42 -7.49 -8.07
N VAL A 74 -7.63 -7.14 -6.81
CA VAL A 74 -6.54 -7.09 -5.82
C VAL A 74 -6.03 -8.53 -5.61
N THR A 75 -4.71 -8.67 -5.66
CA THR A 75 -4.05 -9.97 -5.46
C THR A 75 -3.64 -10.13 -4.01
N GLU A 76 -3.48 -11.38 -3.57
CA GLU A 76 -3.11 -11.73 -2.22
C GLU A 76 -1.72 -11.16 -1.84
N THR A 77 -0.81 -10.99 -2.81
CA THR A 77 0.51 -10.38 -2.61
C THR A 77 0.42 -8.89 -2.26
N MET A 78 -0.55 -8.17 -2.83
CA MET A 78 -0.78 -6.75 -2.51
C MET A 78 -1.27 -6.58 -1.07
N ASP A 79 -2.09 -7.52 -0.60
CA ASP A 79 -2.57 -7.55 0.79
C ASP A 79 -1.44 -7.91 1.76
N VAL A 80 -0.55 -8.84 1.39
CA VAL A 80 0.64 -9.18 2.19
C VAL A 80 1.57 -7.99 2.33
N PHE A 81 1.78 -7.20 1.28
CA PHE A 81 2.57 -5.96 1.38
C PHE A 81 1.92 -4.97 2.36
N SER A 82 0.61 -4.75 2.22
CA SER A 82 -0.17 -3.85 3.09
C SER A 82 -0.08 -4.28 4.56
N LEU A 83 -0.18 -5.59 4.80
CA LEU A 83 0.00 -6.19 6.12
C LEU A 83 1.42 -5.99 6.66
N GLY A 84 2.44 -6.21 5.82
CA GLY A 84 3.83 -5.97 6.18
C GLY A 84 4.07 -4.54 6.66
N CYS A 85 3.51 -3.54 5.98
CA CYS A 85 3.59 -2.14 6.39
C CYS A 85 2.91 -1.87 7.75
N VAL A 86 1.78 -2.53 8.05
CA VAL A 86 1.11 -2.40 9.35
C VAL A 86 1.90 -3.08 10.47
N ILE A 87 2.43 -4.28 10.21
CA ILE A 87 3.30 -4.98 11.17
C ILE A 87 4.55 -4.13 11.44
N ALA A 88 5.19 -3.60 10.40
CA ALA A 88 6.35 -2.73 10.54
C ALA A 88 6.04 -1.49 11.39
N GLU A 89 4.91 -0.83 11.17
CA GLU A 89 4.50 0.33 11.99
C GLU A 89 4.28 -0.05 13.46
N LEU A 90 3.76 -1.25 13.76
CA LEU A 90 3.64 -1.74 15.14
C LEU A 90 5.01 -1.86 15.82
N PHE A 91 6.02 -2.36 15.11
CA PHE A 91 7.39 -2.48 15.63
C PHE A 91 8.18 -1.17 15.61
N LEU A 92 7.75 -0.19 14.81
CA LEU A 92 8.33 1.16 14.74
C LEU A 92 7.60 2.16 15.64
N GLU A 93 6.92 1.69 16.69
CA GLU A 93 6.21 2.51 17.69
C GLU A 93 5.20 3.49 17.08
N GLY A 94 4.53 3.10 16.00
CA GLY A 94 3.54 3.94 15.30
C GLY A 94 4.14 4.86 14.24
N ALA A 95 5.44 4.78 13.98
CA ALA A 95 6.04 5.46 12.83
C ALA A 95 5.75 4.68 11.54
N ALA A 96 5.05 5.35 10.62
CA ALA A 96 4.71 4.76 9.34
C ALA A 96 5.96 4.48 8.49
N MET A 97 5.99 3.28 7.91
CA MET A 97 7.11 2.80 7.11
C MET A 97 7.28 3.58 5.79
N PHE A 98 6.17 3.93 5.13
CA PHE A 98 6.17 4.66 3.88
C PHE A 98 5.18 5.81 3.87
N THR A 99 5.64 6.96 3.37
CA THR A 99 4.80 7.96 2.70
C THR A 99 4.67 7.61 1.21
N LEU A 100 3.68 8.20 0.52
CA LEU A 100 3.51 7.98 -0.93
C LEU A 100 4.80 8.27 -1.71
N SER A 101 5.50 9.37 -1.40
CA SER A 101 6.77 9.72 -2.03
C SER A 101 7.89 8.71 -1.73
N GLN A 102 7.96 8.19 -0.50
CA GLN A 102 8.95 7.16 -0.13
C GLN A 102 8.67 5.84 -0.84
N LEU A 103 7.40 5.46 -0.99
CA LEU A 103 7.02 4.26 -1.74
C LEU A 103 7.48 4.35 -3.21
N PHE A 104 7.35 5.51 -3.84
CA PHE A 104 7.81 5.70 -5.22
C PHE A 104 9.33 5.57 -5.34
N LYS A 105 10.09 6.10 -4.37
CA LYS A 105 11.55 5.89 -4.31
C LYS A 105 11.92 4.44 -4.03
N TYR A 106 11.15 3.74 -3.20
CA TYR A 106 11.36 2.32 -2.96
C TYR A 106 11.14 1.52 -4.25
N ARG A 107 10.08 1.84 -4.99
CA ARG A 107 9.80 1.21 -6.29
C ARG A 107 10.89 1.48 -7.34
N SER A 108 11.48 2.68 -7.37
CA SER A 108 12.59 2.99 -8.28
C SER A 108 13.94 2.43 -7.83
N GLY A 109 14.01 1.84 -6.63
CA GLY A 109 15.25 1.33 -6.02
C GLY A 109 16.13 2.42 -5.40
N GLU A 110 15.65 3.66 -5.32
CA GLU A 110 16.37 4.79 -4.71
C GLU A 110 16.30 4.80 -3.18
N LEU A 111 15.32 4.12 -2.59
CA LEU A 111 15.17 3.99 -1.14
C LEU A 111 15.43 2.56 -0.68
N SER A 112 16.47 2.35 0.13
CA SER A 112 16.65 1.10 0.88
C SER A 112 15.81 1.15 2.15
N ILE A 113 15.05 0.07 2.40
CA ILE A 113 14.26 -0.12 3.62
C ILE A 113 15.14 -0.68 4.75
N GLU A 114 16.37 -1.13 4.45
CA GLU A 114 17.24 -1.79 5.43
C GLU A 114 17.49 -0.91 6.67
N ALA A 115 17.62 0.41 6.48
CA ALA A 115 17.79 1.35 7.59
C ALA A 115 16.54 1.45 8.48
N HIS A 116 15.35 1.34 7.91
CA HIS A 116 14.08 1.35 8.67
C HIS A 116 13.86 0.01 9.37
N LEU A 117 14.16 -1.11 8.72
CA LEU A 117 14.09 -2.44 9.31
C LEU A 117 15.17 -2.65 10.39
N ALA A 118 16.33 -2.01 10.25
CA ALA A 118 17.39 -2.03 11.25
C ALA A 118 17.02 -1.32 12.56
N ALA A 119 15.91 -0.59 12.61
CA ALA A 119 15.35 -0.04 13.84
C ALA A 119 14.48 -1.05 14.62
N ILE A 120 14.13 -2.19 14.03
CA ILE A 120 13.36 -3.25 14.71
C ILE A 120 14.32 -4.08 15.56
N ASP A 121 14.30 -3.92 16.88
CA ASP A 121 15.26 -4.56 17.80
C ASP A 121 15.26 -6.10 17.74
N ASP A 122 14.13 -6.71 17.37
CA ASP A 122 13.98 -8.16 17.31
C ASP A 122 14.49 -8.74 15.98
N ALA A 123 15.56 -9.53 16.05
CA ALA A 123 16.20 -10.15 14.90
C ALA A 123 15.37 -11.24 14.22
N GLU A 124 14.43 -11.89 14.92
CA GLU A 124 13.53 -12.89 14.32
C GLU A 124 12.41 -12.24 13.50
N ILE A 125 12.17 -10.94 13.71
CA ILE A 125 11.11 -10.14 13.08
C ILE A 125 11.67 -9.28 11.94
N ARG A 126 12.99 -9.05 11.93
CA ARG A 126 13.71 -8.33 10.89
C ARG A 126 13.86 -9.22 9.64
N VAL A 127 12.81 -9.23 8.80
CA VAL A 127 12.71 -10.02 7.54
C VAL A 127 13.63 -9.50 6.44
#